data_AF-A0A6A0GW83-F1
#
_entry.id   AF-A0A6A0GW83-F1
#
_cell.length_a   1.000
_cell.length_b   1.000
_cell.length_c   1.000
_cell.angle_alpha   90.00
_cell.angle_beta   90.00
_cell.angle_gamma   90.00
#
_symmetry.space_group_name_H-M   'P 1'
#
loop_
_entity.id
_entity.type
_entity.pdbx_description
1 polymer ?
#
loop_
_entity_poly.entity_id
_entity_poly.type
_entity_poly.pdbx_seq_one_letter_code
_entity_poly.pdbx_strand_id
1 'polypeptide(L)'
;MLQIRERLMLALALVKKEYELSKLQASIAKEVEEKVRTHHRKYMLNEQLKVIKKELGLEKDDKDAIEEKFRARLKDKTVPEPILEVIEEELSKLGFLDNHSSEFSVTRNYLDWLTVLPWGVTSEEHLDLDKAKKILDEDHYGLEDVKKRILEFIAVAQLRGSTQGKILCFHGPPGVGKTSIVKSIAKALNRKVYLYFVFILCLKKTETENPVVLIDEVDKIGRGYQGDPAAALLELLDPEQNANFLDHYMDVPVDMSKVLFICTAN
;
A
#
# COMPACT_ATOMS: atom_id res chain seq x y z
N MET A 1 49.24 -33.68 -56.31
CA MET A 1 49.61 -33.66 -54.88
C MET A 1 50.00 -32.23 -54.53
N LEU A 2 49.29 -31.57 -53.61
CA LEU A 2 49.66 -30.22 -53.14
C LEU A 2 51.11 -30.21 -52.66
N GLN A 3 51.88 -29.18 -53.04
CA GLN A 3 53.29 -29.04 -52.66
C GLN A 3 53.41 -28.93 -51.13
N ILE A 4 54.46 -29.54 -50.57
CA ILE A 4 54.71 -29.64 -49.12
C ILE A 4 54.59 -28.27 -48.41
N ARG A 5 54.99 -27.19 -49.09
CA ARG A 5 54.95 -25.82 -48.58
C ARG A 5 53.53 -25.30 -48.30
N GLU A 6 52.57 -25.63 -49.16
CA GLU A 6 51.17 -25.18 -49.00
C GLU A 6 50.48 -25.90 -47.84
N ARG A 7 50.76 -27.20 -47.66
CA ARG A 7 50.27 -27.98 -46.52
C ARG A 7 50.81 -27.45 -45.19
N LEU A 8 52.07 -27.02 -45.18
CA LEU A 8 52.71 -26.42 -44.00
C LEU A 8 52.09 -25.06 -43.64
N MET A 9 51.74 -24.23 -44.61
CA MET A 9 51.05 -22.96 -44.35
C MET A 9 49.63 -23.17 -43.80
N LEU A 10 48.88 -24.14 -44.34
CA LEU A 10 47.55 -24.48 -43.83
C LEU A 10 47.60 -25.07 -42.41
N ALA A 11 48.57 -25.94 -42.12
CA ALA A 11 48.79 -26.47 -40.78
C ALA A 11 49.16 -25.36 -39.77
N LEU A 12 50.04 -24.43 -40.17
CA LEU A 12 50.40 -23.28 -39.34
C LEU A 12 49.19 -22.38 -39.04
N ALA A 13 48.31 -22.16 -40.03
CA ALA A 13 47.09 -21.38 -39.85
C ALA A 13 46.10 -22.06 -38.87
N LEU A 14 45.94 -23.39 -38.96
CA LEU A 14 45.12 -24.16 -38.03
C LEU A 14 45.67 -24.12 -36.60
N VAL A 15 46.97 -24.35 -36.44
CA VAL A 15 47.65 -24.31 -35.12
C VAL A 15 47.58 -22.90 -34.51
N LYS A 16 47.74 -21.85 -35.32
CA LYS A 16 47.60 -20.47 -34.83
C LYS A 16 46.17 -20.18 -34.36
N LYS A 17 45.16 -20.71 -35.06
CA LYS A 17 43.75 -20.58 -34.66
C LYS A 17 43.45 -21.34 -33.37
N GLU A 18 43.98 -22.56 -33.20
CA GLU A 18 43.88 -23.33 -31.96
C GLU A 18 44.59 -22.64 -30.79
N TYR A 19 45.75 -22.04 -31.05
CA TYR A 19 46.50 -21.30 -30.04
C TYR A 19 45.73 -20.07 -29.52
N GLU A 20 45.14 -19.27 -30.42
CA GLU A 20 44.32 -18.12 -30.00
C GLU A 20 43.06 -18.55 -29.25
N LEU A 21 42.43 -19.67 -29.67
CA LEU A 21 41.30 -20.26 -28.95
C LEU A 21 41.68 -20.70 -27.53
N SER A 22 42.82 -21.38 -27.38
CA SER A 22 43.32 -21.83 -26.08
C SER A 22 43.66 -20.66 -25.16
N LYS A 23 44.29 -19.62 -25.71
CA LYS A 23 44.60 -18.38 -24.97
C LYS A 23 43.35 -17.65 -24.49
N LEU A 24 42.31 -17.59 -25.34
CA LEU A 24 41.04 -16.98 -25.00
C LEU A 24 40.30 -17.78 -23.91
N GLN A 25 40.27 -19.11 -24.01
CA GLN A 25 39.74 -19.97 -22.95
C GLN A 25 40.47 -19.79 -21.60
N ALA A 26 41.79 -19.70 -21.61
CA ALA A 26 42.58 -19.46 -20.41
C ALA A 26 42.29 -18.08 -19.78
N SER A 27 42.08 -17.04 -20.60
CA SER A 27 41.73 -15.71 -20.10
C SER A 27 40.34 -15.67 -19.46
N ILE A 28 39.35 -16.33 -20.09
CA ILE A 28 37.97 -16.43 -19.55
C ILE A 28 37.99 -17.22 -18.24
N ALA A 29 38.71 -18.33 -18.18
CA ALA A 29 38.83 -19.13 -16.97
C ALA A 29 39.39 -18.30 -15.80
N LYS A 30 40.43 -17.50 -16.07
CA LYS A 30 41.04 -16.62 -15.05
C LYS A 30 40.08 -15.51 -14.57
N GLU A 31 39.35 -14.86 -15.47
CA GLU A 31 38.36 -13.83 -15.10
C GLU A 31 37.19 -14.42 -14.29
N VAL A 32 36.71 -15.60 -14.67
CA VAL A 32 35.66 -16.31 -13.94
C VAL A 32 36.15 -16.69 -12.55
N GLU A 33 37.37 -17.22 -12.43
CA GLU A 33 37.97 -17.60 -11.14
C GLU A 33 38.16 -16.39 -10.22
N GLU A 34 38.61 -15.25 -10.74
CA GLU A 34 38.72 -14.00 -9.96
C GLU A 34 37.34 -13.48 -9.49
N LYS A 35 36.31 -13.53 -10.33
CA LYS A 35 34.93 -13.16 -9.95
C LYS A 35 34.36 -14.11 -8.90
N VAL A 36 34.51 -15.42 -9.09
CA VAL A 36 34.05 -16.42 -8.11
C VAL A 36 34.77 -16.24 -6.78
N ARG A 37 36.10 -16.01 -6.80
CA ARG A 37 36.89 -15.80 -5.58
C ARG A 37 36.51 -14.53 -4.83
N THR A 38 36.26 -13.43 -5.54
CA THR A 38 35.79 -12.18 -4.90
C THR A 38 34.39 -12.33 -4.31
N HIS A 39 33.49 -13.03 -4.99
CA HIS A 39 32.15 -13.33 -4.48
C HIS A 39 32.21 -14.26 -3.25
N HIS A 40 32.99 -15.34 -3.31
CA HIS A 40 33.19 -16.26 -2.18
C HIS A 40 33.84 -15.56 -0.98
N ARG A 41 34.82 -14.69 -1.22
CA ARG A 41 35.47 -13.91 -0.16
C ARG A 41 34.48 -12.97 0.52
N LYS A 42 33.66 -12.26 -0.26
CA LYS A 42 32.61 -11.37 0.27
C LYS A 42 31.56 -12.15 1.07
N TYR A 43 31.15 -13.32 0.57
CA TYR A 43 30.25 -14.23 1.27
C TYR A 43 30.82 -14.71 2.61
N MET A 44 32.06 -15.21 2.63
CA MET A 44 32.71 -15.66 3.87
C MET A 44 32.90 -14.52 4.88
N LEU A 45 33.28 -13.33 4.42
CA LEU A 45 33.41 -12.17 5.31
C LEU A 45 32.07 -11.79 5.93
N ASN A 46 30.96 -11.84 5.18
CA ASN A 46 29.63 -11.60 5.71
C ASN A 46 29.17 -12.67 6.71
N GLU A 47 29.45 -13.95 6.44
CA GLU A 47 29.23 -15.06 7.38
C GLU A 47 30.01 -14.84 8.69
N GLN A 48 31.29 -14.51 8.59
CA GLN A 48 32.12 -14.21 9.75
C GLN A 48 31.61 -12.99 10.52
N LEU A 49 31.19 -11.94 9.82
CA LEU A 49 30.66 -10.73 10.42
C LEU A 49 29.34 -11.02 11.17
N LYS A 50 28.47 -11.89 10.64
CA LYS A 50 27.27 -12.38 11.34
C LYS A 50 27.62 -13.13 12.63
N VAL A 51 28.62 -14.01 12.59
CA VAL A 51 29.07 -14.77 13.77
C VAL A 51 29.68 -13.84 14.83
N ILE A 52 30.52 -12.89 14.41
CA ILE A 52 31.15 -11.91 15.31
C ILE A 52 30.11 -10.99 15.97
N LYS A 53 29.14 -10.48 15.20
CA LYS A 53 28.02 -9.70 15.75
C LYS A 53 27.25 -10.48 16.82
N LYS A 54 26.98 -11.76 16.56
CA LYS A 54 26.30 -12.66 17.49
C LYS A 54 27.10 -12.91 18.78
N GLU A 55 28.42 -13.04 18.69
CA GLU A 55 29.29 -13.26 19.86
C GLU A 55 29.52 -11.98 20.70
N LEU A 56 29.56 -10.81 20.07
CA LEU A 56 29.83 -9.55 20.76
C LEU A 56 28.65 -9.03 21.59
N GLY A 57 27.48 -9.68 21.53
CA GLY A 57 26.28 -9.28 22.28
C GLY A 57 25.77 -7.87 21.93
N LEU A 58 26.30 -7.30 20.85
CA LEU A 58 25.95 -6.01 20.30
C LEU A 58 25.08 -6.26 19.06
N GLU A 59 24.03 -5.45 18.96
CA GLU A 59 23.21 -5.25 17.76
C GLU A 59 22.08 -6.26 17.58
N LYS A 60 20.89 -5.89 18.09
CA LYS A 60 19.72 -5.94 17.21
C LYS A 60 20.15 -5.19 15.95
N ASP A 61 20.33 -5.88 14.82
CA ASP A 61 20.63 -5.20 13.56
C ASP A 61 19.54 -4.12 13.34
N ASP A 62 19.83 -3.02 12.66
CA ASP A 62 18.80 -2.03 12.29
C ASP A 62 17.60 -2.72 11.61
N LYS A 63 17.86 -3.82 10.92
CA LYS A 63 16.86 -4.72 10.35
C LYS A 63 16.00 -5.40 11.41
N ASP A 64 16.60 -6.03 12.41
CA ASP A 64 15.88 -6.71 13.49
C ASP A 64 15.02 -5.71 14.27
N ALA A 65 15.54 -4.48 14.49
CA ALA A 65 14.78 -3.41 15.12
C ALA A 65 13.58 -2.95 14.27
N ILE A 66 13.74 -2.87 12.95
CA ILE A 66 12.65 -2.56 12.00
C ILE A 66 11.62 -3.68 11.99
N GLU A 67 12.06 -4.94 11.93
CA GLU A 67 11.18 -6.11 11.94
C GLU A 67 10.39 -6.20 13.24
N GLU A 68 11.05 -6.04 14.39
CA GLU A 68 10.40 -6.05 15.70
C GLU A 68 9.39 -4.91 15.82
N LYS A 69 9.70 -3.72 15.29
CA LYS A 69 8.77 -2.59 15.22
C LYS A 69 7.52 -2.91 14.39
N PHE A 70 7.69 -3.55 13.23
CA PHE A 70 6.56 -3.94 12.38
C PHE A 70 5.72 -5.03 13.03
N ARG A 71 6.35 -6.07 13.60
CA ARG A 71 5.66 -7.11 14.36
C ARG A 71 4.92 -6.54 15.57
N ALA A 72 5.50 -5.57 16.29
CA ALA A 72 4.85 -4.93 17.42
C ALA A 72 3.57 -4.19 17.00
N ARG A 73 3.56 -3.50 15.86
CA ARG A 73 2.37 -2.83 15.32
C ARG A 73 1.25 -3.78 14.88
N LEU A 74 1.61 -5.02 14.51
CA LEU A 74 0.66 -6.04 14.06
C LEU A 74 0.00 -6.79 15.23
N LYS A 75 0.64 -6.87 16.40
CA LYS A 75 0.11 -7.61 17.56
C LYS A 75 -1.25 -7.12 18.03
N ASP A 76 -1.50 -5.82 17.93
CA ASP A 76 -2.73 -5.20 18.41
C ASP A 76 -3.84 -5.13 17.34
N LYS A 77 -3.58 -5.65 16.13
CA LYS A 77 -4.47 -5.51 14.96
C LYS A 77 -4.98 -6.87 14.50
N THR A 78 -6.25 -6.93 14.08
CA THR A 78 -6.81 -8.15 13.50
C THR A 78 -6.63 -8.10 11.98
N VAL A 79 -5.49 -8.62 11.51
CA VAL A 79 -5.16 -8.66 10.09
C VAL A 79 -5.74 -9.94 9.45
N PRO A 80 -6.40 -9.86 8.29
CA PRO A 80 -6.84 -11.03 7.54
C PRO A 80 -5.68 -11.96 7.15
N GLU A 81 -5.92 -13.28 7.14
CA GLU A 81 -4.91 -14.30 6.80
C GLU A 81 -4.16 -14.03 5.48
N PRO A 82 -4.83 -13.68 4.36
CA PRO A 82 -4.11 -13.43 3.09
C PRO A 82 -3.12 -12.27 3.17
N ILE A 83 -3.42 -11.25 3.98
CA ILE A 83 -2.57 -10.08 4.14
C ILE A 83 -1.41 -10.40 5.09
N LEU A 84 -1.67 -11.22 6.11
CA LEU A 84 -0.65 -11.66 7.04
C LEU A 84 0.43 -12.52 6.35
N GLU A 85 0.02 -13.43 5.44
CA GLU A 85 0.96 -14.19 4.61
C GLU A 85 1.86 -13.28 3.77
N VAL A 86 1.28 -12.29 3.08
CA VAL A 86 2.06 -11.32 2.28
C VAL A 86 3.02 -10.51 3.14
N ILE A 87 2.58 -10.08 4.33
CA ILE A 87 3.45 -9.35 5.27
C ILE A 87 4.61 -10.24 5.74
N GLU A 88 4.36 -11.51 6.07
CA GLU A 88 5.40 -12.45 6.49
C GLU A 88 6.41 -12.74 5.38
N GLU A 89 5.94 -12.91 4.14
CA GLU A 89 6.82 -13.06 2.97
C GLU A 89 7.71 -11.83 2.76
N GLU A 90 7.15 -10.62 2.83
CA GLU A 90 7.90 -9.38 2.65
C GLU A 90 8.86 -9.10 3.82
N LEU A 91 8.50 -9.46 5.06
CA LEU A 91 9.42 -9.40 6.21
C LEU A 91 10.59 -10.36 6.04
N SER A 92 10.33 -11.58 5.57
CA SER A 92 11.38 -12.56 5.26
C SER A 92 12.34 -12.01 4.19
N LYS A 93 11.80 -11.44 3.09
CA LYS A 93 12.60 -10.79 2.04
C LYS A 93 13.46 -9.64 2.59
N LEU A 94 12.90 -8.79 3.45
CA LEU A 94 13.60 -7.67 4.08
C LEU A 94 14.86 -8.14 4.86
N GLY A 95 14.78 -9.30 5.53
CA GLY A 95 15.92 -9.88 6.25
C GLY A 95 17.12 -10.19 5.35
N PHE A 96 16.86 -10.69 4.14
CA PHE A 96 17.92 -11.06 3.18
C PHE A 96 18.50 -9.88 2.39
N LEU A 97 17.74 -8.79 2.20
CA LEU A 97 18.15 -7.64 1.40
C LEU A 97 19.29 -6.84 2.04
N ASP A 98 20.12 -6.15 1.25
CA ASP A 98 21.17 -5.27 1.78
C ASP A 98 20.59 -3.91 2.20
N ASN A 99 21.00 -3.36 3.35
CA ASN A 99 20.47 -2.11 3.92
C ASN A 99 20.66 -0.88 3.02
N HIS A 100 21.66 -0.93 2.13
CA HIS A 100 21.97 0.16 1.20
C HIS A 100 21.30 0.01 -0.18
N SER A 101 20.57 -1.07 -0.42
CA SER A 101 19.92 -1.31 -1.70
C SER A 101 18.61 -0.54 -1.82
N SER A 102 18.26 -0.14 -3.05
CA SER A 102 17.00 0.53 -3.37
C SER A 102 15.79 -0.36 -3.03
N GLU A 103 15.93 -1.67 -3.22
CA GLU A 103 14.92 -2.68 -2.93
C GLU A 103 14.59 -2.71 -1.43
N PHE A 104 15.60 -2.60 -0.56
CA PHE A 104 15.36 -2.52 0.89
C PHE A 104 14.52 -1.31 1.26
N SER A 105 14.77 -0.15 0.66
CA SER A 105 13.96 1.05 0.91
C SER A 105 12.52 0.90 0.42
N VAL A 106 12.30 0.24 -0.72
CA VAL A 106 10.96 0.02 -1.28
C VAL A 106 10.16 -0.97 -0.43
N THR A 107 10.72 -2.14 -0.13
CA THR A 107 10.08 -3.16 0.74
C THR A 107 9.82 -2.61 2.14
N ARG A 108 10.75 -1.85 2.71
CA ARG A 108 10.52 -1.16 3.99
C ARG A 108 9.35 -0.20 3.95
N ASN A 109 9.23 0.60 2.90
CA ASN A 109 8.13 1.55 2.75
C ASN A 109 6.80 0.82 2.56
N TYR A 110 6.79 -0.23 1.74
CA TYR A 110 5.62 -1.09 1.52
C TYR A 110 5.14 -1.73 2.83
N LEU A 111 6.05 -2.32 3.61
CA LEU A 111 5.76 -2.85 4.96
C LEU A 111 5.29 -1.75 5.93
N ASP A 112 5.84 -0.53 5.87
CA ASP A 112 5.33 0.58 6.69
C ASP A 112 3.88 0.93 6.34
N TRP A 113 3.52 0.93 5.05
CA TRP A 113 2.14 1.13 4.63
C TRP A 113 1.21 0.03 5.14
N LEU A 114 1.57 -1.24 4.92
CA LEU A 114 0.77 -2.39 5.37
C LEU A 114 0.59 -2.41 6.89
N THR A 115 1.64 -2.10 7.66
CA THR A 115 1.59 -2.17 9.13
C THR A 115 0.92 -0.96 9.77
N VAL A 116 0.86 0.19 9.09
CA VAL A 116 0.17 1.39 9.62
C VAL A 116 -1.34 1.30 9.42
N LEU A 117 -1.82 0.61 8.40
CA LEU A 117 -3.26 0.47 8.14
C LEU A 117 -4.03 -0.08 9.36
N PRO A 118 -5.22 0.45 9.67
CA PRO A 118 -5.93 0.18 10.91
C PRO A 118 -6.73 -1.13 10.88
N TRP A 119 -6.09 -2.26 10.54
CA TRP A 119 -6.76 -3.56 10.44
C TRP A 119 -7.50 -3.94 11.73
N GLY A 120 -8.81 -4.15 11.63
CA GLY A 120 -9.68 -4.48 12.76
C GLY A 120 -10.08 -3.34 13.68
N VAL A 121 -9.56 -2.14 13.46
CA VAL A 121 -9.77 -1.01 14.37
C VAL A 121 -10.93 -0.16 13.85
N THR A 122 -12.09 -0.28 14.49
CA THR A 122 -13.26 0.55 14.20
C THR A 122 -13.50 1.56 15.31
N SER A 123 -13.96 2.76 14.94
CA SER A 123 -14.43 3.76 15.90
C SER A 123 -15.77 3.34 16.49
N GLU A 124 -16.02 3.67 17.76
CA GLU A 124 -17.36 3.52 18.36
C GLU A 124 -18.38 4.40 17.65
N GLU A 125 -19.43 3.79 17.11
CA GLU A 125 -20.46 4.49 16.36
C GLU A 125 -21.60 4.93 17.26
N HIS A 126 -21.86 6.23 17.28
CA HIS A 126 -22.99 6.79 18.01
C HIS A 126 -24.16 7.02 17.04
N LEU A 127 -25.12 6.09 17.04
CA LEU A 127 -26.32 6.15 16.19
C LEU A 127 -27.52 6.75 16.93
N ASP A 128 -27.28 7.73 17.79
CA ASP A 128 -28.32 8.39 18.58
C ASP A 128 -28.97 9.53 17.79
N LEU A 129 -30.24 9.31 17.41
CA LEU A 129 -31.01 10.25 16.59
C LEU A 129 -31.23 11.61 17.29
N ASP A 130 -31.41 11.62 18.61
CA ASP A 130 -31.67 12.86 19.35
C ASP A 130 -30.42 13.73 19.41
N LYS A 131 -29.26 13.11 19.62
CA LYS A 131 -27.96 13.81 19.56
C LYS A 131 -27.66 14.30 18.15
N ALA A 132 -27.89 13.47 17.13
CA ALA A 132 -27.67 13.85 15.75
C ALA A 132 -28.52 15.06 15.35
N LYS A 133 -29.79 15.08 15.76
CA LYS A 133 -30.68 16.22 15.51
C LYS A 133 -30.17 17.51 16.15
N LYS A 134 -29.77 17.47 17.42
CA LYS A 134 -29.20 18.64 18.13
C LYS A 134 -27.95 19.18 17.44
N ILE A 135 -27.02 18.31 17.06
CA ILE A 135 -25.77 18.73 16.39
C ILE A 135 -26.05 19.37 15.02
N LEU A 136 -26.97 18.79 14.24
CA LEU A 136 -27.36 19.34 12.95
C LEU A 136 -28.08 20.69 13.08
N ASP A 137 -28.90 20.86 14.12
CA ASP A 137 -29.60 22.11 14.40
C ASP A 137 -28.68 23.21 14.95
N GLU A 138 -27.64 22.84 15.71
CA GLU A 138 -26.60 23.77 16.19
C GLU A 138 -25.69 24.26 15.07
N ASP A 139 -25.22 23.36 14.20
CA ASP A 139 -24.22 23.70 13.19
C ASP A 139 -24.82 24.34 11.92
N HIS A 140 -26.11 24.11 11.63
CA HIS A 140 -26.77 24.60 10.41
C HIS A 140 -28.19 25.14 10.68
N TYR A 141 -28.46 26.39 10.30
CA TYR A 141 -29.79 26.98 10.39
C TYR A 141 -30.66 26.63 9.17
N GLY A 142 -31.93 26.30 9.38
CA GLY A 142 -32.87 25.92 8.32
C GLY A 142 -32.63 24.51 7.76
N LEU A 143 -32.79 24.33 6.45
CA LEU A 143 -32.55 23.08 5.71
C LEU A 143 -33.35 21.89 6.27
N GLU A 144 -34.61 22.10 6.67
CA GLU A 144 -35.42 21.08 7.34
C GLU A 144 -35.56 19.79 6.52
N ASP A 145 -35.78 19.90 5.21
CA ASP A 145 -35.89 18.74 4.32
C ASP A 145 -34.59 17.95 4.25
N VAL A 146 -33.45 18.63 4.20
CA VAL A 146 -32.12 18.00 4.15
C VAL A 146 -31.79 17.34 5.48
N LYS A 147 -32.05 18.02 6.60
CA LYS A 147 -31.87 17.46 7.95
C LYS A 147 -32.75 16.23 8.15
N LYS A 148 -34.01 16.28 7.73
CA LYS A 148 -34.92 15.14 7.78
C LYS A 148 -34.36 13.96 6.99
N ARG A 149 -33.82 14.20 5.79
CA ARG A 149 -33.20 13.14 4.97
C ARG A 149 -31.94 12.53 5.60
N ILE A 150 -31.13 13.35 6.27
CA ILE A 150 -29.96 12.88 7.03
C ILE A 150 -30.41 12.03 8.24
N LEU A 151 -31.43 12.47 8.97
CA LEU A 151 -31.99 11.71 10.09
C LEU A 151 -32.61 10.38 9.62
N GLU A 152 -33.31 10.36 8.48
CA GLU A 152 -33.79 9.12 7.84
C GLU A 152 -32.62 8.18 7.52
N PHE A 153 -31.51 8.71 7.01
CA PHE A 153 -30.30 7.92 6.73
C PHE A 153 -29.73 7.29 8.00
N ILE A 154 -29.56 8.09 9.07
CA ILE A 154 -29.04 7.61 10.36
C ILE A 154 -30.00 6.57 10.98
N ALA A 155 -31.31 6.78 10.89
CA ALA A 155 -32.31 5.85 11.40
C ALA A 155 -32.25 4.50 10.65
N VAL A 156 -32.06 4.52 9.33
CA VAL A 156 -31.89 3.28 8.56
C VAL A 156 -30.57 2.59 8.91
N ALA A 157 -29.48 3.34 9.12
CA ALA A 157 -28.20 2.78 9.56
C ALA A 157 -28.33 2.12 10.94
N GLN A 158 -29.07 2.74 11.86
CA GLN A 158 -29.36 2.18 13.18
C GLN A 158 -30.14 0.86 13.08
N LEU A 159 -31.12 0.76 12.18
CA LEU A 159 -31.89 -0.47 11.96
C LEU A 159 -31.07 -1.59 11.32
N ARG A 160 -30.16 -1.26 10.40
CA ARG A 160 -29.30 -2.24 9.72
C ARG A 160 -28.06 -2.64 10.52
N GLY A 161 -27.70 -1.87 11.55
CA GLY A 161 -26.46 -2.04 12.30
C GLY A 161 -25.19 -1.73 11.50
N SER A 162 -25.35 -1.15 10.30
CA SER A 162 -24.26 -0.81 9.39
C SER A 162 -24.69 0.29 8.43
N THR A 163 -23.78 1.22 8.12
CA THR A 163 -23.93 2.24 7.07
C THR A 163 -23.62 1.72 5.67
N GLN A 164 -23.32 0.42 5.53
CA GLN A 164 -22.90 -0.20 4.28
C GLN A 164 -23.92 0.00 3.14
N GLY A 165 -23.39 0.41 1.99
CA GLY A 165 -24.07 0.37 0.70
C GLY A 165 -25.04 1.51 0.37
N LYS A 166 -25.00 2.62 1.12
CA LYS A 166 -25.74 3.84 0.78
C LYS A 166 -24.81 5.04 0.76
N ILE A 167 -24.72 5.67 -0.40
CA ILE A 167 -23.90 6.87 -0.64
C ILE A 167 -24.82 8.08 -0.55
N LEU A 168 -24.40 9.09 0.19
CA LEU A 168 -25.13 10.35 0.27
C LEU A 168 -24.50 11.36 -0.68
N CYS A 169 -25.27 11.91 -1.61
CA CYS A 169 -24.80 12.94 -2.53
C CYS A 169 -25.54 14.26 -2.28
N PHE A 170 -24.80 15.32 -1.97
CA PHE A 170 -25.32 16.67 -1.81
C PHE A 170 -25.13 17.47 -3.09
N HIS A 171 -26.22 17.88 -3.73
CA HIS A 171 -26.19 18.72 -4.92
C HIS A 171 -26.68 20.15 -4.61
N GLY A 172 -26.17 21.17 -5.30
CA GLY A 172 -26.65 22.56 -5.16
C GLY A 172 -25.62 23.63 -5.55
N PRO A 173 -25.96 24.92 -5.49
CA PRO A 173 -25.00 25.97 -5.79
C PRO A 173 -23.83 25.99 -4.79
N PRO A 174 -22.64 26.49 -5.19
CA PRO A 174 -21.51 26.64 -4.27
C PRO A 174 -21.85 27.64 -3.15
N GLY A 175 -21.30 27.42 -1.96
CA GLY A 175 -21.49 28.31 -0.80
C GLY A 175 -22.69 27.97 0.11
N VAL A 176 -23.49 26.96 -0.21
CA VAL A 176 -24.62 26.50 0.65
C VAL A 176 -24.21 25.63 1.86
N GLY A 177 -22.90 25.46 2.09
CA GLY A 177 -22.39 24.75 3.26
C GLY A 177 -22.41 23.22 3.16
N LYS A 178 -22.46 22.61 1.97
CA LYS A 178 -22.45 21.15 1.79
C LYS A 178 -21.32 20.46 2.55
N THR A 179 -20.08 20.94 2.38
CA THR A 179 -18.89 20.45 3.08
C THR A 179 -18.99 20.61 4.61
N SER A 180 -19.72 21.64 5.07
CA SER A 180 -19.95 21.88 6.50
C SER A 180 -20.94 20.86 7.07
N ILE A 181 -22.02 20.56 6.34
CA ILE A 181 -23.01 19.54 6.72
C ILE A 181 -22.35 18.17 6.90
N VAL A 182 -21.42 17.81 6.01
CA VAL A 182 -20.66 16.55 6.13
C VAL A 182 -19.86 16.47 7.42
N LYS A 183 -19.23 17.57 7.84
CA LYS A 183 -18.51 17.62 9.12
C LYS A 183 -19.47 17.44 10.31
N SER A 184 -20.65 18.03 10.25
CA SER A 184 -21.69 17.85 11.27
C SER A 184 -22.21 16.41 11.33
N ILE A 185 -22.40 15.76 10.18
CA ILE A 185 -22.79 14.34 10.13
C ILE A 185 -21.75 13.46 10.81
N ALA A 186 -20.47 13.68 10.50
CA ALA A 186 -19.42 12.88 11.10
C ALA A 186 -19.25 13.14 12.60
N LYS A 187 -19.43 14.39 13.04
CA LYS A 187 -19.49 14.77 14.46
C LYS A 187 -20.66 14.08 15.16
N ALA A 188 -21.82 13.98 14.51
CA ALA A 188 -22.99 13.27 15.03
C ALA A 188 -22.75 11.75 15.14
N LEU A 189 -22.08 11.16 14.16
CA LEU A 189 -21.76 9.73 14.13
C LEU A 189 -20.52 9.35 14.97
N ASN A 190 -19.81 10.33 15.52
CA ASN A 190 -18.52 10.17 16.20
C ASN A 190 -17.44 9.49 15.32
N ARG A 191 -17.42 9.81 14.03
CA ARG A 191 -16.46 9.24 13.07
C ARG A 191 -15.47 10.30 12.60
N LYS A 192 -14.22 9.90 12.34
CA LYS A 192 -13.19 10.80 11.79
C LYS A 192 -13.49 11.14 10.33
N VAL A 193 -13.38 12.42 9.96
CA VAL A 193 -13.60 12.93 8.60
C VAL A 193 -12.28 13.03 7.84
N TYR A 194 -12.32 12.66 6.57
CA TYR A 194 -11.26 12.94 5.61
C TYR A 194 -11.83 13.55 4.32
N LEU A 195 -11.13 14.54 3.75
CA LEU A 195 -11.64 15.40 2.68
C LEU A 195 -10.92 15.21 1.33
N TYR A 196 -10.18 14.11 1.13
CA TYR A 196 -9.32 13.93 -0.06
C TYR A 196 -9.52 12.57 -0.72
N PHE A 197 -9.27 12.53 -2.04
CA PHE A 197 -9.39 11.38 -2.95
C PHE A 197 -8.41 10.22 -2.71
N VAL A 198 -7.40 10.39 -1.85
CA VAL A 198 -6.40 9.34 -1.62
C VAL A 198 -6.88 8.43 -0.48
N PHE A 199 -7.55 7.34 -0.85
CA PHE A 199 -8.27 6.46 0.08
C PHE A 199 -7.36 5.69 1.04
N ILE A 200 -6.24 5.12 0.58
CA ILE A 200 -5.27 4.46 1.47
C ILE A 200 -4.66 5.45 2.47
N LEU A 201 -4.40 6.69 2.03
CA LEU A 201 -3.91 7.74 2.91
C LEU A 201 -4.97 8.20 3.93
N CYS A 202 -6.26 8.14 3.56
CA CYS A 202 -7.37 8.36 4.49
C CYS A 202 -7.26 7.41 5.66
N LEU A 203 -7.25 6.10 5.41
CA LEU A 203 -7.17 5.06 6.44
C LEU A 203 -5.92 5.23 7.32
N LYS A 204 -4.77 5.56 6.71
CA LYS A 204 -3.54 5.85 7.44
C LYS A 204 -3.66 7.04 8.40
N LYS A 205 -4.37 8.10 8.01
CA LYS A 205 -4.52 9.31 8.83
C LYS A 205 -5.64 9.22 9.85
N THR A 206 -6.71 8.49 9.53
CA THR A 206 -7.84 8.31 10.45
C THR A 206 -7.56 7.21 11.46
N GLU A 207 -6.65 6.27 11.17
CA GLU A 207 -6.32 5.14 12.07
C GLU A 207 -7.56 4.30 12.44
N THR A 208 -8.57 4.30 11.58
CA THR A 208 -9.86 3.61 11.79
C THR A 208 -10.40 3.08 10.46
N GLU A 209 -11.08 1.93 10.43
CA GLU A 209 -11.68 1.32 9.23
C GLU A 209 -13.02 1.94 8.81
N ASN A 210 -13.68 2.67 9.71
CA ASN A 210 -14.99 3.29 9.46
C ASN A 210 -14.98 4.84 9.39
N PRO A 211 -14.02 5.49 8.69
CA PRO A 211 -14.02 6.94 8.55
C PRO A 211 -15.15 7.42 7.64
N VAL A 212 -15.43 8.72 7.72
CA VAL A 212 -16.28 9.43 6.75
C VAL A 212 -15.37 10.06 5.70
N VAL A 213 -15.55 9.65 4.45
CA VAL A 213 -14.79 10.20 3.31
C VAL A 213 -15.68 11.13 2.52
N LEU A 214 -15.28 12.40 2.44
CA LEU A 214 -15.91 13.37 1.57
C LEU A 214 -15.23 13.37 0.21
N ILE A 215 -16.03 13.15 -0.83
CA ILE A 215 -15.66 13.30 -2.22
C ILE A 215 -16.25 14.62 -2.70
N ASP A 216 -15.43 15.66 -2.78
CA ASP A 216 -15.88 17.01 -3.12
C ASP A 216 -15.89 17.21 -4.64
N GLU A 217 -16.91 17.90 -5.14
CA GLU A 217 -17.08 18.26 -6.56
C GLU A 217 -17.02 17.07 -7.53
N VAL A 218 -17.80 16.02 -7.26
CA VAL A 218 -17.82 14.80 -8.10
C VAL A 218 -18.22 15.05 -9.54
N ASP A 219 -18.96 16.12 -9.80
CA ASP A 219 -19.32 16.60 -11.14
C ASP A 219 -18.12 17.08 -11.96
N LYS A 220 -17.04 17.49 -11.30
CA LYS A 220 -15.79 17.93 -11.96
C LYS A 220 -14.79 16.80 -12.15
N ILE A 221 -15.10 15.59 -11.67
CA ILE A 221 -14.27 14.40 -11.85
C ILE A 221 -14.45 13.93 -13.31
N GLY A 222 -13.64 14.47 -14.22
CA GLY A 222 -13.71 14.16 -15.64
C GLY A 222 -12.47 14.55 -16.46
N ARG A 223 -11.79 13.50 -16.97
CA ARG A 223 -10.72 13.46 -17.99
C ARG A 223 -9.38 14.15 -17.65
N GLY A 224 -8.67 13.58 -16.68
CA GLY A 224 -7.21 13.73 -16.60
C GLY A 224 -6.49 12.79 -17.58
N TYR A 225 -5.26 13.13 -17.97
CA TYR A 225 -4.44 12.38 -18.94
C TYR A 225 -3.98 10.97 -18.48
N GLN A 226 -4.23 10.57 -17.22
CA GLN A 226 -3.66 9.35 -16.61
C GLN A 226 -4.64 8.19 -16.36
N GLY A 227 -5.91 8.29 -16.81
CA GLY A 227 -6.89 7.21 -16.66
C GLY A 227 -8.31 7.71 -16.41
N ASP A 228 -9.24 6.78 -16.16
CA ASP A 228 -10.61 7.10 -15.78
C ASP A 228 -10.78 7.01 -14.24
N PRO A 229 -10.58 8.12 -13.50
CA PRO A 229 -10.75 8.11 -12.04
C PRO A 229 -12.18 7.76 -11.62
N ALA A 230 -13.17 7.91 -12.51
CA ALA A 230 -14.54 7.51 -12.22
C ALA A 230 -14.68 5.99 -12.10
N ALA A 231 -13.89 5.20 -12.84
CA ALA A 231 -13.94 3.74 -12.77
C ALA A 231 -13.48 3.21 -11.41
N ALA A 232 -12.33 3.68 -10.91
CA ALA A 232 -11.85 3.33 -9.57
C ALA A 232 -12.81 3.81 -8.46
N LEU A 233 -13.47 4.94 -8.69
CA LEU A 233 -14.45 5.48 -7.76
C LEU A 233 -15.75 4.64 -7.77
N LEU A 234 -16.17 4.13 -8.92
CA LEU A 234 -17.28 3.19 -9.03
C LEU A 234 -16.99 1.86 -8.31
N GLU A 235 -15.78 1.32 -8.47
CA GLU A 235 -15.34 0.10 -7.75
C GLU A 235 -15.39 0.28 -6.22
N LEU A 236 -15.00 1.47 -5.72
CA LEU A 236 -15.08 1.81 -4.30
C LEU A 236 -16.50 2.06 -3.79
N LEU A 237 -17.35 2.64 -4.63
CA LEU A 237 -18.72 3.00 -4.29
C LEU A 237 -19.67 1.79 -4.39
N ASP A 238 -19.32 0.78 -5.18
CA ASP A 238 -20.11 -0.44 -5.36
C ASP A 238 -20.05 -1.31 -4.08
N PRO A 239 -21.19 -1.56 -3.39
CA PRO A 239 -21.23 -2.40 -2.20
C PRO A 239 -20.79 -3.85 -2.44
N GLU A 240 -20.83 -4.31 -3.69
CA GLU A 240 -20.40 -5.67 -4.04
C GLU A 240 -18.88 -5.78 -4.23
N GLN A 241 -18.21 -4.67 -4.56
CA GLN A 241 -16.76 -4.66 -4.88
C GLN A 241 -15.92 -4.04 -3.77
N ASN A 242 -16.49 -3.13 -2.97
CA ASN A 242 -15.75 -2.37 -1.96
C ASN A 242 -15.12 -3.20 -0.84
N ALA A 243 -15.60 -4.43 -0.60
CA ALA A 243 -15.03 -5.33 0.40
C ALA A 243 -13.65 -5.88 -0.01
N ASN A 244 -13.36 -5.90 -1.32
CA ASN A 244 -12.13 -6.43 -1.89
C ASN A 244 -11.42 -5.38 -2.77
N PHE A 245 -11.47 -4.11 -2.38
CA PHE A 245 -10.86 -3.05 -3.17
C PHE A 245 -9.36 -3.28 -3.34
N LEU A 246 -8.90 -3.29 -4.59
CA LEU A 246 -7.49 -3.55 -4.94
C LEU A 246 -6.79 -2.23 -5.27
N ASP A 247 -5.94 -1.78 -4.36
CA ASP A 247 -5.05 -0.65 -4.62
C ASP A 247 -3.79 -1.13 -5.36
N HIS A 248 -3.45 -0.47 -6.48
CA HIS A 248 -2.31 -0.84 -7.31
C HIS A 248 -0.94 -0.76 -6.62
N TYR A 249 -0.80 0.04 -5.56
CA TYR A 249 0.43 0.12 -4.79
C TYR A 249 0.48 -0.96 -3.69
N MET A 250 -0.67 -1.28 -3.10
CA MET A 250 -0.76 -2.25 -2.02
C MET A 250 -0.82 -3.70 -2.51
N ASP A 251 -1.41 -3.95 -3.68
CA ASP A 251 -1.60 -5.28 -4.29
C ASP A 251 -2.25 -6.33 -3.34
N VAL A 252 -2.99 -5.84 -2.34
CA VAL A 252 -3.76 -6.64 -1.40
C VAL A 252 -5.18 -6.10 -1.32
N PRO A 253 -6.20 -6.97 -1.14
CA PRO A 253 -7.57 -6.53 -0.98
C PRO A 253 -7.74 -5.78 0.34
N VAL A 254 -8.33 -4.59 0.28
CA VAL A 254 -8.65 -3.76 1.45
C VAL A 254 -10.17 -3.66 1.58
N ASP A 255 -10.69 -3.98 2.76
CA ASP A 255 -12.13 -3.82 3.04
C ASP A 255 -12.48 -2.34 3.26
N MET A 256 -13.16 -1.76 2.28
CA MET A 256 -13.67 -0.38 2.31
C MET A 256 -15.17 -0.33 2.63
N SER A 257 -15.82 -1.47 2.91
CA SER A 257 -17.27 -1.53 3.11
C SER A 257 -17.74 -0.71 4.31
N LYS A 258 -16.93 -0.58 5.36
CA LYS A 258 -17.24 0.16 6.59
C LYS A 258 -17.11 1.68 6.44
N VAL A 259 -16.47 2.14 5.36
CA VAL A 259 -16.26 3.56 5.07
C VAL A 259 -17.57 4.21 4.64
N LEU A 260 -17.89 5.36 5.22
CA LEU A 260 -19.04 6.15 4.78
C LEU A 260 -18.60 7.17 3.73
N PHE A 261 -19.00 6.93 2.48
CA PHE A 261 -18.76 7.86 1.38
C PHE A 261 -19.87 8.90 1.28
N ILE A 262 -19.48 10.17 1.26
CA ILE A 262 -20.37 11.30 1.03
C ILE A 262 -19.82 12.10 -0.13
N CYS A 263 -20.65 12.36 -1.13
CA CYS A 263 -20.29 13.11 -2.33
C CYS A 263 -20.92 14.51 -2.29
N THR A 264 -20.25 15.50 -2.85
CA THR A 264 -20.84 16.79 -3.19
C THR A 264 -20.75 17.02 -4.68
N ALA A 265 -21.78 17.63 -5.27
CA ALA A 265 -21.81 18.02 -6.68
C ALA A 265 -22.40 19.42 -6.83
N ASN A 266 -21.94 20.23 -7.79
CA ASN A 266 -22.48 21.56 -8.04
C ASN A 266 -23.62 21.58 -9.06
#